data_AF-A0A504YH39-F1
#
_entry.id   AF-A0A504YH39-F1
#
_cell.length_a   1.000
_cell.length_b   1.000
_cell.length_c   1.000
_cell.angle_alpha   90.00
_cell.angle_beta   90.00
_cell.angle_gamma   90.00
#
_symmetry.space_group_name_H-M   'P 1'
#
loop_
_entity.id
_entity.type
_entity.pdbx_description
1 polymer ?
#
loop_
_entity_poly.entity_id
_entity_poly.type
_entity_poly.pdbx_seq_one_letter_code
_entity_poly.pdbx_strand_id
1 'polypeptide(L)'
;MSNWALEFDRWAPSVKKILYKGSPQARRILQGQLKASKINVLLTTYEYIIKDKSALSKVKWKYMIIDEGHRMKNHHCKLTQVLNTYYIAPYRLLLTGTPLQNKLPELWALLNFLLPTIFESVNTFEQWFNAPFSATGEKVELNQEETLLIIRRLHKVLRPFLLRRLKREVESQLPEKVEYVIKCEMSALQRVLYSHMQSKGVILTDGSEKDKKVSTCSLFLHTLRLC
;
A
#
# COMPACT_ATOMS: atom_id res chain seq x y z
N MET A 1 -5.69 -14.09 -6.34
CA MET A 1 -6.64 -14.23 -7.47
C MET A 1 -7.39 -15.56 -7.46
N SER A 2 -6.72 -16.72 -7.40
CA SER A 2 -7.43 -18.02 -7.38
C SER A 2 -8.36 -18.17 -6.18
N ASN A 3 -7.96 -17.68 -4.99
CA ASN A 3 -8.84 -17.68 -3.82
C ASN A 3 -10.14 -16.90 -4.06
N TRP A 4 -10.04 -15.66 -4.54
CA TRP A 4 -11.21 -14.85 -4.91
C TRP A 4 -12.13 -15.57 -5.92
N ALA A 5 -11.57 -16.28 -6.90
CA ALA A 5 -12.38 -17.07 -7.83
C ALA A 5 -13.17 -18.17 -7.11
N LEU A 6 -12.54 -18.93 -6.21
CA LEU A 6 -13.19 -19.96 -5.40
C LEU A 6 -14.28 -19.38 -4.49
N GLU A 7 -14.03 -18.24 -3.85
CA GLU A 7 -15.04 -17.57 -3.02
C GLU A 7 -16.26 -17.15 -3.84
N PHE A 8 -16.07 -16.67 -5.08
CA PHE A 8 -17.20 -16.41 -5.98
C PHE A 8 -17.96 -17.70 -6.34
N ASP A 9 -17.27 -18.82 -6.59
CA ASP A 9 -17.95 -20.09 -6.89
C ASP A 9 -18.75 -20.60 -5.67
N ARG A 10 -18.20 -20.42 -4.47
CA ARG A 10 -18.82 -20.86 -3.22
C ARG A 10 -20.03 -20.01 -2.83
N TRP A 11 -19.86 -18.68 -2.84
CA TRP A 11 -20.84 -17.76 -2.25
C TRP A 11 -21.75 -17.08 -3.28
N ALA A 12 -21.35 -17.00 -4.55
CA ALA A 12 -22.13 -16.31 -5.59
C ALA A 12 -21.93 -16.93 -7.00
N PRO A 13 -22.32 -18.20 -7.21
CA PRO A 13 -22.04 -18.93 -8.45
C PRO A 13 -22.75 -18.35 -9.70
N SER A 14 -23.81 -17.56 -9.51
CA SER A 14 -24.53 -16.90 -10.61
C SER A 14 -23.75 -15.72 -11.24
N VAL A 15 -22.69 -15.24 -10.58
CA VAL A 15 -21.89 -14.09 -11.04
C VAL A 15 -20.94 -14.51 -12.15
N LYS A 16 -21.11 -13.92 -13.35
CA LYS A 16 -20.19 -14.16 -14.48
C LYS A 16 -18.89 -13.39 -14.26
N LYS A 17 -17.84 -14.11 -13.87
CA LYS A 17 -16.50 -13.57 -13.63
C LYS A 17 -15.52 -13.95 -14.73
N ILE A 18 -14.62 -13.03 -15.07
CA ILE A 18 -13.46 -13.28 -15.92
C ILE A 18 -12.20 -13.18 -15.07
N LEU A 19 -11.35 -14.21 -15.14
CA LEU A 19 -10.03 -14.21 -14.51
C LEU A 19 -8.97 -13.76 -15.53
N TYR A 20 -8.48 -12.54 -15.39
CA TYR A 20 -7.51 -11.95 -16.29
C TYR A 20 -6.09 -12.35 -15.92
N LYS A 21 -5.60 -13.42 -16.55
CA LYS A 21 -4.25 -13.97 -16.34
C LYS A 21 -3.71 -14.62 -17.62
N GLY A 22 -2.42 -14.95 -17.61
CA GLY A 22 -1.77 -15.74 -18.67
C GLY A 22 -0.94 -14.92 -19.65
N SER A 23 -0.57 -15.53 -20.77
CA SER A 23 0.28 -14.93 -21.81
C SER A 23 -0.41 -13.76 -22.52
N PRO A 24 0.32 -12.86 -23.20
CA PRO A 24 -0.28 -11.75 -23.94
C PRO A 24 -1.34 -12.20 -24.97
N GLN A 25 -1.14 -13.36 -25.60
CA GLN A 25 -2.09 -13.94 -26.56
C GLN A 25 -3.39 -14.36 -25.88
N ALA A 26 -3.31 -15.08 -24.76
CA ALA A 26 -4.49 -15.46 -23.98
C ALA A 26 -5.26 -14.23 -23.49
N ARG A 27 -4.55 -13.18 -23.05
CA ARG A 27 -5.16 -11.93 -22.59
C ARG A 27 -5.87 -11.17 -23.72
N ARG A 28 -5.36 -11.20 -24.96
CA ARG A 28 -6.07 -10.62 -26.12
C ARG A 28 -7.42 -11.29 -26.38
N ILE A 29 -7.51 -12.60 -26.21
CA ILE A 29 -8.79 -13.33 -26.32
C ILE A 29 -9.75 -12.87 -25.23
N LEU A 30 -9.28 -12.78 -23.97
CA LEU A 30 -10.08 -12.27 -22.85
C LEU A 30 -10.55 -10.82 -23.07
N GLN A 31 -9.71 -9.96 -23.65
CA GLN A 31 -10.09 -8.60 -24.03
C GLN A 31 -11.20 -8.57 -25.10
N GLY A 32 -11.20 -9.52 -26.05
CA GLY A 32 -12.28 -9.71 -27.00
C GLY A 32 -13.59 -10.10 -26.30
N GLN A 33 -13.51 -11.06 -25.37
CA GLN A 33 -14.65 -11.49 -24.57
C GLN A 33 -15.22 -10.35 -23.71
N LEU A 34 -14.37 -9.51 -23.12
CA LEU A 34 -14.78 -8.33 -22.34
C LEU A 34 -15.63 -7.33 -23.14
N LYS A 35 -15.43 -7.26 -24.46
CA LYS A 35 -16.21 -6.37 -25.35
C LYS A 35 -17.50 -7.03 -25.83
N ALA A 36 -17.45 -8.33 -26.13
CA ALA A 36 -18.55 -9.06 -26.74
C ALA A 36 -19.58 -9.58 -25.72
N SER A 37 -19.15 -9.88 -24.50
CA SER A 37 -19.98 -10.54 -23.48
C SER A 37 -20.33 -9.61 -22.34
N LYS A 38 -21.56 -9.73 -21.83
CA LYS A 38 -21.96 -9.11 -20.56
C LYS A 38 -21.27 -9.85 -19.41
N ILE A 39 -20.26 -9.21 -18.81
CA ILE A 39 -19.57 -9.68 -17.63
C ILE A 39 -20.05 -8.94 -16.39
N ASN A 40 -19.98 -9.59 -15.23
CA ASN A 40 -20.26 -8.95 -13.94
C ASN A 40 -18.98 -8.51 -13.24
N VAL A 41 -17.95 -9.35 -13.25
CA VAL A 41 -16.72 -9.13 -12.48
C VAL A 41 -15.48 -9.45 -13.32
N LEU A 42 -14.48 -8.57 -13.26
CA LEU A 42 -13.13 -8.83 -13.76
C LEU A 42 -12.17 -8.97 -12.58
N LEU A 43 -11.55 -10.14 -12.44
CA LEU A 43 -10.49 -10.38 -11.46
C LEU A 43 -9.14 -10.25 -12.14
N THR A 44 -8.32 -9.33 -11.67
CA THR A 44 -7.00 -9.04 -12.24
C THR A 44 -6.01 -8.59 -11.15
N THR A 45 -4.76 -8.37 -11.53
CA THR A 45 -3.70 -7.85 -10.64
C THR A 45 -3.25 -6.46 -11.07
N TYR A 46 -2.56 -5.78 -10.16
CA TYR A 46 -2.02 -4.44 -10.39
C TYR A 46 -1.15 -4.32 -11.64
N GLU A 47 -0.32 -5.31 -11.90
CA GLU A 47 0.56 -5.28 -13.06
C GLU A 47 -0.20 -5.29 -14.38
N TYR A 48 -1.26 -6.08 -14.47
CA TYR A 48 -2.06 -6.18 -15.70
C TYR A 48 -2.86 -4.90 -15.96
N ILE A 49 -3.35 -4.24 -14.91
CA ILE A 49 -3.98 -2.92 -15.01
C ILE A 49 -3.03 -1.88 -15.63
N ILE A 50 -1.74 -1.93 -15.26
CA ILE A 50 -0.74 -1.01 -15.80
C ILE A 50 -0.33 -1.39 -17.23
N LYS A 51 -0.05 -2.68 -17.47
CA LYS A 51 0.45 -3.19 -18.76
C LYS A 51 -0.61 -3.09 -19.86
N ASP A 52 -1.85 -3.48 -19.56
CA ASP A 52 -2.93 -3.60 -20.55
C ASP A 52 -3.95 -2.44 -20.45
N LYS A 53 -3.50 -1.28 -19.93
CA LYS A 53 -4.35 -0.10 -19.71
C LYS A 53 -5.12 0.33 -20.95
N SER A 54 -4.53 0.24 -22.14
CA SER A 54 -5.15 0.68 -23.40
C SER A 54 -6.39 -0.12 -23.81
N ALA A 55 -6.49 -1.38 -23.35
CA ALA A 55 -7.64 -2.23 -23.62
C ALA A 55 -8.66 -2.15 -22.48
N LEU A 56 -8.19 -2.24 -21.24
CA LEU A 56 -9.06 -2.30 -20.05
C LEU A 56 -9.69 -0.95 -19.70
N SER A 57 -9.05 0.17 -20.05
CA SER A 57 -9.60 1.53 -19.85
C SER A 57 -10.81 1.84 -20.72
N LYS A 58 -10.96 1.15 -21.86
CA LYS A 58 -12.08 1.36 -22.79
C LYS A 58 -13.41 0.89 -22.19
N VAL A 59 -13.36 0.02 -21.19
CA VAL A 59 -14.54 -0.47 -20.47
C VAL A 59 -14.94 0.56 -19.42
N LYS A 60 -16.22 0.95 -19.40
CA LYS A 60 -16.76 1.83 -18.36
C LYS A 60 -17.07 1.02 -17.11
N TRP A 61 -16.22 1.14 -16.10
CA TRP A 61 -16.38 0.43 -14.83
C TRP A 61 -17.35 1.18 -13.92
N LYS A 62 -18.20 0.44 -13.20
CA LYS A 62 -19.07 1.02 -12.16
C LYS A 62 -18.38 1.00 -10.80
N TYR A 63 -17.81 -0.16 -10.45
CA TYR A 63 -17.10 -0.39 -9.20
C TYR A 63 -15.64 -0.69 -9.48
N MET A 64 -14.77 -0.14 -8.66
CA MET A 64 -13.34 -0.46 -8.60
C MET A 64 -13.01 -0.84 -7.16
N ILE A 65 -12.56 -2.08 -6.97
CA ILE A 65 -12.18 -2.60 -5.65
C ILE A 65 -10.70 -2.92 -5.68
N ILE A 66 -9.95 -2.33 -4.75
CA ILE A 66 -8.52 -2.58 -4.57
C ILE A 66 -8.33 -3.29 -3.24
N ASP A 67 -7.67 -4.44 -3.29
CA ASP A 67 -7.31 -5.23 -2.12
C ASP A 67 -5.90 -4.84 -1.64
N GLU A 68 -5.54 -5.07 -0.38
CA GLU A 68 -4.21 -4.72 0.12
C GLU A 68 -3.77 -3.27 -0.20
N GLY A 69 -4.64 -2.31 0.10
CA GLY A 69 -4.47 -0.89 -0.20
C GLY A 69 -3.18 -0.26 0.32
N HIS A 70 -2.46 -0.93 1.22
CA HIS A 70 -1.09 -0.55 1.60
C HIS A 70 -0.13 -0.47 0.41
N ARG A 71 -0.39 -1.19 -0.69
CA ARG A 71 0.35 -1.09 -1.97
C ARG A 71 0.21 0.28 -2.64
N MET A 72 -0.80 1.07 -2.26
CA MET A 72 -1.10 2.41 -2.79
C MET A 72 -0.56 3.55 -1.93
N LYS A 73 0.18 3.25 -0.84
CA LYS A 73 0.70 4.25 0.10
C LYS A 73 1.63 5.27 -0.54
N ASN A 74 2.39 4.87 -1.54
CA ASN A 74 3.26 5.81 -2.24
C ASN A 74 2.42 6.67 -3.18
N HIS A 75 2.33 7.97 -2.90
CA HIS A 75 1.61 8.93 -3.75
C HIS A 75 2.20 9.03 -5.18
N HIS A 76 3.48 8.69 -5.37
CA HIS A 76 4.11 8.54 -6.68
C HIS A 76 3.90 7.15 -7.31
N CYS A 77 3.00 6.34 -6.76
CA CYS A 77 2.73 5.02 -7.31
C CYS A 77 2.14 5.17 -8.72
N LYS A 78 2.86 4.61 -9.70
CA LYS A 78 2.43 4.51 -11.10
C LYS A 78 1.02 3.93 -11.23
N LEU A 79 0.62 3.04 -10.31
CA LEU A 79 -0.72 2.46 -10.27
C LEU A 79 -1.80 3.53 -10.03
N THR A 80 -1.65 4.39 -9.02
CA THR A 80 -2.61 5.46 -8.69
C THR A 80 -2.78 6.42 -9.86
N GLN A 81 -1.66 6.83 -10.47
CA GLN A 81 -1.68 7.69 -11.66
C GLN A 81 -2.42 7.01 -12.82
N VAL A 82 -2.10 5.75 -13.12
CA VAL A 82 -2.77 5.01 -14.20
C VAL A 82 -4.27 4.86 -13.93
N LEU A 83 -4.66 4.54 -12.69
CA LEU A 83 -6.06 4.38 -12.32
C LEU A 83 -6.84 5.70 -12.44
N ASN A 84 -6.29 6.80 -11.94
CA ASN A 84 -6.95 8.11 -12.00
C ASN A 84 -7.04 8.67 -13.42
N THR A 85 -6.00 8.47 -14.25
CA THR A 85 -5.96 9.03 -15.62
C THR A 85 -6.75 8.19 -16.62
N TYR A 86 -6.68 6.86 -16.54
CA TYR A 86 -7.22 5.99 -17.59
C TYR A 86 -8.54 5.31 -17.21
N TYR A 87 -8.81 5.09 -15.93
CA TYR A 87 -9.96 4.28 -15.51
C TYR A 87 -11.04 5.15 -14.88
N ILE A 88 -12.25 5.06 -15.44
CA ILE A 88 -13.43 5.73 -14.91
C ILE A 88 -14.24 4.71 -14.11
N ALA A 89 -14.36 4.96 -12.80
CA ALA A 89 -15.19 4.20 -11.87
C ALA A 89 -15.76 5.14 -10.80
N PRO A 90 -17.08 5.38 -10.78
CA PRO A 90 -17.73 6.24 -9.78
C PRO A 90 -17.63 5.69 -8.36
N TYR A 91 -17.74 4.37 -8.19
CA TYR A 91 -17.68 3.73 -6.88
C TYR A 91 -16.31 3.08 -6.68
N ARG A 92 -15.55 3.56 -5.70
CA ARG A 92 -14.21 3.08 -5.38
C ARG A 92 -14.18 2.54 -3.95
N LEU A 93 -13.64 1.34 -3.79
CA LEU A 93 -13.49 0.67 -2.51
C LEU A 93 -12.03 0.26 -2.33
N LEU A 94 -11.49 0.56 -1.16
CA LEU A 94 -10.14 0.17 -0.77
C LEU A 94 -10.22 -0.74 0.45
N LEU A 95 -9.63 -1.92 0.34
CA LEU A 95 -9.52 -2.89 1.42
C LEU A 95 -8.05 -2.93 1.87
N THR A 96 -7.79 -2.85 3.17
CA THR A 96 -6.44 -3.02 3.73
C THR A 96 -6.52 -3.69 5.08
N GLY A 97 -5.70 -4.73 5.28
CA GLY A 97 -5.53 -5.36 6.59
C GLY A 97 -4.59 -4.59 7.51
N THR A 98 -3.75 -3.70 6.95
CA THR A 98 -2.76 -2.94 7.74
C THR A 98 -3.32 -1.62 8.21
N PRO A 99 -2.98 -1.19 9.44
CA PRO A 99 -3.36 0.13 9.92
C PRO A 99 -2.72 1.20 9.03
N LEU A 100 -3.51 2.26 8.82
CA LEU A 100 -3.05 3.47 8.14
C LEU A 100 -1.91 4.10 8.95
N GLN A 101 -0.77 4.36 8.31
CA GLN A 101 0.37 4.98 8.97
C GLN A 101 0.13 6.49 9.14
N ASN A 102 0.73 7.06 10.17
CA ASN A 102 0.59 8.46 10.59
C ASN A 102 1.28 9.47 9.63
N LYS A 103 1.42 9.16 8.34
CA LYS A 103 2.08 10.04 7.37
C LYS A 103 1.04 10.70 6.47
N LEU A 104 0.99 12.03 6.47
CA LEU A 104 0.05 12.82 5.67
C LEU A 104 0.09 12.48 4.16
N PRO A 105 1.25 12.29 3.49
CA PRO A 105 1.28 11.94 2.08
C PRO A 105 0.69 10.56 1.76
N GLU A 106 0.87 9.58 2.65
CA GLU A 106 0.26 8.25 2.47
C GLU A 106 -1.25 8.32 2.61
N LEU A 107 -1.71 9.12 3.59
CA LEU A 107 -3.12 9.38 3.84
C LEU A 107 -3.77 10.07 2.64
N TRP A 108 -3.12 11.10 2.11
CA TRP A 108 -3.55 11.77 0.90
C TRP A 108 -3.64 10.80 -0.27
N ALA A 109 -2.65 9.92 -0.48
CA ALA A 109 -2.65 8.99 -1.61
C ALA A 109 -3.88 8.07 -1.62
N LEU A 110 -4.30 7.61 -0.45
CA LEU A 110 -5.50 6.78 -0.33
C LEU A 110 -6.78 7.59 -0.55
N LEU A 111 -6.85 8.81 -0.02
CA LEU A 111 -8.01 9.69 -0.20
C LEU A 111 -8.16 10.19 -1.63
N ASN A 112 -7.06 10.56 -2.28
CA ASN A 112 -7.01 10.90 -3.70
C ASN A 112 -7.48 9.72 -4.55
N PHE A 113 -7.14 8.49 -4.18
CA PHE A 113 -7.69 7.33 -4.87
C PHE A 113 -9.21 7.20 -4.67
N LEU A 114 -9.73 7.36 -3.46
CA LEU A 114 -11.17 7.22 -3.19
C LEU A 114 -12.01 8.36 -3.78
N LEU A 115 -11.52 9.59 -3.66
CA LEU A 115 -12.20 10.84 -4.02
C LEU A 115 -11.24 11.78 -4.76
N PRO A 116 -10.87 11.45 -6.02
CA PRO A 116 -9.86 12.19 -6.77
C PRO A 116 -10.25 13.63 -7.04
N THR A 117 -11.55 13.93 -7.17
CA THR A 117 -12.07 15.28 -7.47
C THR A 117 -11.95 16.26 -6.30
N ILE A 118 -11.87 15.75 -5.07
CA ILE A 118 -11.73 16.58 -3.86
C ILE A 118 -10.25 16.77 -3.53
N PHE A 119 -9.42 15.76 -3.77
CA PHE A 119 -8.04 15.70 -3.30
C PHE A 119 -7.03 15.69 -4.45
N GLU A 120 -7.09 16.66 -5.36
CA GLU A 120 -6.24 16.67 -6.57
C GLU A 120 -4.75 16.94 -6.29
N SER A 121 -4.45 17.77 -5.28
CA SER A 121 -3.08 18.24 -4.98
C SER A 121 -2.64 17.87 -3.56
N VAL A 122 -1.48 17.21 -3.46
CA VAL A 122 -0.82 16.91 -2.17
C VAL A 122 -0.49 18.21 -1.44
N ASN A 123 0.03 19.20 -2.16
CA ASN A 123 0.46 20.47 -1.58
C ASN A 123 -0.72 21.21 -0.96
N THR A 124 -1.89 21.20 -1.62
CA THR A 124 -3.11 21.82 -1.09
C THR A 124 -3.61 21.09 0.14
N PHE A 125 -3.51 19.76 0.15
CA PHE A 125 -3.84 18.95 1.32
C PHE A 125 -2.91 19.27 2.49
N GLU A 126 -1.61 19.25 2.28
CA GLU A 126 -0.62 19.61 3.30
C GLU A 126 -0.85 21.04 3.82
N GLN A 127 -1.08 22.01 2.93
CA GLN A 127 -1.41 23.39 3.32
C GLN A 127 -2.71 23.46 4.13
N TRP A 128 -3.77 22.76 3.75
CA TRP A 128 -5.04 22.78 4.49
C TRP A 128 -4.88 22.26 5.93
N PHE A 129 -3.98 21.29 6.11
CA PHE A 129 -3.67 20.73 7.42
C PHE A 129 -2.62 21.52 8.20
N ASN A 130 -1.69 22.21 7.51
CA ASN A 130 -0.67 23.07 8.12
C ASN A 130 -1.16 24.50 8.38
N ALA A 131 -2.25 24.94 7.71
CA ALA A 131 -2.85 26.26 7.79
C ALA A 131 -3.10 26.79 9.22
N PRO A 132 -3.55 25.96 10.19
CA PRO A 132 -3.76 26.42 11.57
C PRO A 132 -2.47 26.79 12.31
N PHE A 133 -1.30 26.38 11.79
CA PHE A 133 0.01 26.53 12.43
C PHE A 133 0.92 27.49 11.66
N SER A 134 0.58 27.82 10.40
CA SER A 134 1.30 28.81 9.58
C SER A 134 1.00 30.28 9.91
N ALA A 135 0.23 30.55 10.98
CA ALA A 135 -0.08 31.91 11.43
C ALA A 135 1.17 32.71 11.88
N THR A 136 2.31 32.05 12.07
CA THR A 136 3.58 32.64 12.51
C THR A 136 4.56 32.98 11.37
N GLY A 137 4.17 32.89 10.10
CA GLY A 137 4.89 33.54 8.98
C GLY A 137 6.23 32.93 8.55
N GLU A 138 6.82 32.03 9.33
CA GLU A 138 8.01 31.26 8.94
C GLU A 138 7.64 29.81 8.59
N LYS A 139 8.47 29.16 7.77
CA LYS A 139 8.38 27.70 7.55
C LYS A 139 8.74 27.00 8.86
N VAL A 140 7.82 27.00 9.82
CA VAL A 140 7.99 26.29 11.08
C VAL A 140 7.89 24.80 10.78
N GLU A 141 8.97 24.07 11.00
CA GLU A 141 8.90 22.62 11.09
C GLU A 141 7.92 22.28 12.22
N LEU A 142 6.79 21.66 11.86
CA LEU A 142 5.75 21.31 12.83
C LEU A 142 6.33 20.42 13.91
N ASN A 143 6.05 20.76 15.17
CA ASN A 143 6.39 19.89 16.28
C ASN A 143 5.64 18.55 16.14
N GLN A 144 6.21 17.47 16.69
CA GLN A 144 5.57 16.15 16.64
C GLN A 144 4.14 16.17 17.25
N GLU A 145 3.92 16.98 18.28
CA GLU A 145 2.62 17.15 18.92
C GLU A 145 1.58 17.84 18.02
N GLU A 146 1.98 18.89 17.30
CA GLU A 146 1.14 19.61 16.34
C GLU A 146 0.76 18.69 15.17
N THR A 147 1.74 17.93 14.67
CA THR A 147 1.54 16.90 13.64
C THR A 147 0.53 15.85 14.13
N LEU A 148 0.61 15.43 15.39
CA LEU A 148 -0.31 14.46 15.98
C LEU A 148 -1.72 15.03 16.12
N LEU A 149 -1.87 16.32 16.47
CA LEU A 149 -3.16 17.00 16.55
C LEU A 149 -3.84 17.09 15.18
N ILE A 150 -3.07 17.43 14.14
CA ILE A 150 -3.51 17.42 12.74
C ILE A 150 -4.04 16.04 12.36
N ILE A 151 -3.26 14.99 12.63
CA ILE A 151 -3.61 13.60 12.32
C ILE A 151 -4.89 13.18 13.04
N ARG A 152 -5.07 13.56 14.31
CA ARG A 152 -6.30 13.28 15.07
C ARG A 152 -7.52 13.95 14.44
N ARG A 153 -7.40 15.22 14.04
CA ARG A 153 -8.48 15.95 13.36
C ARG A 153 -8.86 15.29 12.05
N LEU A 154 -7.85 14.88 11.27
CA LEU A 154 -8.01 14.15 10.03
C LEU A 154 -8.75 12.82 10.27
N HIS A 155 -8.33 12.00 11.22
CA HIS A 155 -9.02 10.75 11.55
C HIS A 155 -10.48 10.94 11.94
N LYS A 156 -10.82 12.06 12.61
CA LYS A 156 -12.21 12.40 12.94
C LYS A 156 -13.06 12.68 11.70
N VAL A 157 -12.51 13.42 10.73
CA VAL A 157 -13.16 13.67 9.43
C VAL A 157 -13.26 12.40 8.59
N LEU A 158 -12.27 11.51 8.69
CA LEU A 158 -12.24 10.25 7.94
C LEU A 158 -13.08 9.13 8.52
N ARG A 159 -13.49 9.22 9.78
CA ARG A 159 -14.29 8.19 10.47
C ARG A 159 -15.50 7.69 9.67
N PRO A 160 -16.32 8.52 9.00
CA PRO A 160 -17.42 8.03 8.16
C PRO A 160 -16.96 7.26 6.90
N PHE A 161 -15.74 7.50 6.41
CA PHE A 161 -15.18 6.84 5.23
C PHE A 161 -14.38 5.57 5.56
N LEU A 162 -14.09 5.34 6.85
CA LEU A 162 -13.27 4.23 7.32
C LEU A 162 -14.09 3.30 8.21
N LEU A 163 -14.33 2.09 7.72
CA LEU A 163 -14.86 1.01 8.55
C LEU A 163 -13.71 0.17 9.10
N ARG A 164 -13.42 0.31 10.39
CA ARG A 164 -12.45 -0.52 11.12
C ARG A 164 -13.16 -1.25 12.26
N ARG A 165 -12.96 -2.56 12.34
CA ARG A 165 -13.43 -3.42 13.44
C ARG A 165 -12.25 -4.16 14.05
N LEU A 166 -12.26 -4.35 15.36
CA LEU A 166 -11.27 -5.18 16.07
C LEU A 166 -11.76 -6.62 16.16
N LYS A 167 -10.85 -7.58 16.16
CA LYS A 167 -11.21 -9.01 16.21
C LYS A 167 -12.06 -9.35 17.46
N ARG A 168 -11.72 -8.74 18.60
CA ARG A 168 -12.48 -8.83 19.86
C ARG A 168 -13.93 -8.32 19.78
N GLU A 169 -14.24 -7.44 18.81
CA GLU A 169 -15.58 -6.86 18.63
C GLU A 169 -16.48 -7.76 17.77
N VAL A 170 -15.89 -8.70 17.01
CA VAL A 170 -16.60 -9.49 16.00
C VAL A 170 -16.56 -10.98 16.25
N GLU A 171 -15.63 -11.45 17.08
CA GLU A 171 -15.42 -12.88 17.32
C GLU A 171 -15.10 -13.11 18.80
N SER A 172 -16.10 -13.58 19.55
CA SER A 172 -16.02 -13.86 20.99
C SER A 172 -15.40 -15.22 21.30
N GLN A 173 -15.25 -16.10 20.31
CA GLN A 173 -14.73 -17.47 20.51
C GLN A 173 -13.20 -17.55 20.47
N LEU A 174 -12.51 -16.44 20.13
CA LEU A 174 -11.05 -16.44 20.05
C LEU A 174 -10.42 -16.20 21.43
N PRO A 175 -9.41 -17.00 21.82
CA PRO A 175 -8.63 -16.73 23.02
C PRO A 175 -7.81 -15.44 22.86
N GLU A 176 -7.40 -14.87 23.99
CA GLU A 176 -6.54 -13.68 23.99
C GLU A 176 -5.19 -13.99 23.31
N LYS A 177 -4.69 -13.01 22.53
CA LYS A 177 -3.38 -13.10 21.91
C LYS A 177 -2.31 -12.94 23.00
N VAL A 178 -1.52 -13.98 23.24
CA VAL A 178 -0.33 -13.92 24.09
C VAL A 178 0.92 -13.77 23.23
N GLU A 179 1.81 -12.86 23.61
CA GLU A 179 3.05 -12.57 22.89
C GLU A 179 4.24 -12.75 23.83
N TYR A 180 5.16 -13.65 23.46
CA TYR A 180 6.37 -13.94 24.23
C TYR A 180 7.58 -13.37 23.51
N VAL A 181 8.38 -12.57 24.22
CA VAL A 181 9.65 -12.05 23.71
C VAL A 181 10.78 -12.89 24.29
N ILE A 182 11.33 -13.79 23.48
CA ILE A 182 12.48 -14.63 23.85
C ILE A 182 13.75 -13.94 23.37
N LYS A 183 14.61 -13.55 24.31
CA LYS A 183 15.92 -12.97 23.99
C LYS A 183 16.93 -14.10 23.81
N CYS A 184 17.56 -14.17 22.65
CA CYS A 184 18.60 -15.16 22.35
C CYS A 184 19.98 -14.50 22.46
N GLU A 185 20.95 -15.23 23.01
CA GLU A 185 22.35 -14.79 23.00
C GLU A 185 23.02 -15.14 21.66
N MET A 186 23.94 -14.29 21.23
CA MET A 186 24.83 -14.62 20.11
C MET A 186 25.78 -15.76 20.50
N SER A 187 25.98 -16.71 19.59
CA SER A 187 27.04 -17.73 19.69
C SER A 187 28.43 -17.09 19.71
N ALA A 188 29.42 -17.83 20.18
CA ALA A 188 30.80 -17.34 20.27
C ALA A 188 31.34 -16.81 18.92
N LEU A 189 31.07 -17.53 17.83
CA LEU A 189 31.47 -17.11 16.48
C LEU A 189 30.73 -15.85 16.02
N GLN A 190 29.43 -15.75 16.27
CA GLN A 190 28.63 -14.56 15.94
C GLN A 190 29.15 -13.32 16.69
N ARG A 191 29.53 -13.45 17.98
CA ARG A 191 30.11 -12.32 18.75
C ARG A 191 31.43 -11.83 18.17
N VAL A 192 32.32 -12.76 17.79
CA VAL A 192 33.62 -12.41 17.17
C VAL A 192 33.41 -11.72 15.83
N LEU A 193 32.53 -12.26 14.97
CA LEU A 193 32.22 -11.67 13.68
C LEU A 193 31.53 -10.30 13.81
N TYR A 194 30.60 -10.17 14.76
CA TYR A 194 29.91 -8.92 15.04
C TYR A 194 30.87 -7.83 15.56
N SER A 195 31.76 -8.18 16.48
CA SER A 195 32.80 -7.27 16.99
C SER A 195 33.80 -6.88 15.88
N HIS A 196 34.17 -7.81 15.01
CA HIS A 196 35.01 -7.54 13.85
C HIS A 196 34.33 -6.57 12.88
N MET A 197 33.04 -6.75 12.60
CA MET A 197 32.26 -5.87 11.73
C MET A 197 32.07 -4.46 12.33
N GLN A 198 31.84 -4.36 13.64
CA GLN A 198 31.76 -3.06 14.32
C GLN A 198 33.08 -2.29 14.27
N SER A 199 34.21 -2.99 14.46
CA SER A 199 35.53 -2.35 14.55
C SER A 199 36.15 -2.01 13.19
N LYS A 200 35.95 -2.84 12.16
CA LYS A 200 36.63 -2.68 10.86
C LYS A 200 35.73 -2.21 9.71
N GLY A 201 34.42 -2.12 9.92
CA GLY A 201 33.46 -1.97 8.83
C GLY A 201 33.42 -3.21 7.93
N VAL A 202 32.51 -3.25 6.96
CA VAL A 202 32.35 -4.40 6.05
C VAL A 202 33.61 -4.56 5.20
N ILE A 203 34.50 -5.47 5.59
CA ILE A 203 35.51 -6.02 4.68
C ILE A 203 34.81 -7.13 3.90
N LEU A 204 34.43 -6.85 2.65
CA LEU A 204 34.80 -7.67 1.49
C LEU A 204 34.19 -7.12 0.16
N THR A 205 35.11 -6.92 -0.77
CA THR A 205 35.06 -6.90 -2.25
C THR A 205 34.68 -5.63 -3.02
N ASP A 206 35.71 -5.17 -3.76
CA ASP A 206 35.79 -4.27 -4.92
C ASP A 206 35.15 -2.87 -4.90
N GLY A 207 36.01 -1.88 -4.68
CA GLY A 207 36.24 -0.76 -5.59
C GLY A 207 35.03 0.04 -6.08
N SER A 208 34.55 0.99 -5.27
CA SER A 208 34.23 2.36 -5.73
C SER A 208 33.72 3.23 -4.58
N GLU A 209 34.40 4.35 -4.32
CA GLU A 209 34.13 5.28 -3.21
C GLU A 209 32.80 6.07 -3.30
N LYS A 210 31.86 5.71 -4.17
CA LYS A 210 30.70 6.56 -4.46
C LYS A 210 29.44 6.33 -3.61
N ASP A 211 29.43 5.39 -2.67
CA ASP A 211 28.15 4.94 -2.08
C ASP A 211 28.13 4.84 -0.54
N LYS A 212 28.25 5.98 0.15
CA LYS A 212 28.11 6.05 1.62
C LYS A 212 26.73 5.61 2.13
N LYS A 213 25.64 5.75 1.35
CA LYS A 213 24.29 5.27 1.71
C LYS A 213 24.12 3.75 1.57
N VAL A 214 24.84 3.12 0.64
CA VAL A 214 24.80 1.65 0.43
C VAL A 214 25.56 0.94 1.56
N SER A 215 26.61 1.57 2.11
CA SER A 215 27.40 1.03 3.22
C SER A 215 26.58 0.77 4.50
N THR A 216 25.71 1.71 4.93
CA THR A 216 24.92 1.53 6.15
C THR A 216 23.84 0.45 6.00
N CYS A 217 23.20 0.37 4.83
CA CYS A 217 22.20 -0.64 4.54
C CYS A 217 22.84 -2.04 4.44
N SER A 218 24.02 -2.13 3.83
CA SER A 218 24.82 -3.36 3.76
C SER A 218 25.24 -3.86 5.14
N LEU A 219 25.74 -2.95 6.00
CA LEU A 219 26.11 -3.28 7.38
C LEU A 219 24.91 -3.79 8.20
N PHE A 220 23.74 -3.16 8.04
CA PHE A 220 22.49 -3.58 8.69
C PHE A 220 22.02 -4.96 8.19
N LEU A 221 22.07 -5.21 6.88
CA LEU A 221 21.72 -6.49 6.29
C LEU A 221 22.67 -7.62 6.71
N HIS A 222 23.98 -7.34 6.79
CA HIS A 222 24.95 -8.32 7.25
C HIS A 222 24.78 -8.62 8.75
N THR A 223 24.47 -7.61 9.56
CA THR A 223 24.13 -7.80 10.98
C THR A 223 22.88 -8.66 11.14
N LEU A 224 21.84 -8.42 10.34
CA LEU A 224 20.62 -9.23 10.31
C LEU A 224 20.84 -10.67 9.82
N ARG A 225 21.86 -10.92 9.00
CA ARG A 225 22.24 -12.28 8.57
C ARG A 225 23.06 -13.02 9.61
N LEU A 226 23.78 -12.27 10.45
CA LEU A 226 24.59 -12.81 11.53
C LEU A 226 23.76 -13.20 12.75
N CYS A 227 22.72 -12.43 13.06
CA CYS A 227 21.75 -12.73 14.11
C CYS A 227 20.73 -13.78 13.66
#